data_AF-A0A7J6L187-F1
#
_entry.id   AF-A0A7J6L187-F1
#
_cell.length_a   1.000
_cell.length_b   1.000
_cell.length_c   1.000
_cell.angle_alpha   90.00
_cell.angle_beta   90.00
_cell.angle_gamma   90.00
#
_symmetry.space_group_name_H-M   'P 1'
#
loop_
_entity.id
_entity.type
_entity.pdbx_description
1 polymer ?
#
loop_
_entity_poly.entity_id
_entity_poly.type
_entity_poly.pdbx_seq_one_letter_code
_entity_poly.pdbx_strand_id
1 'polypeptide(L)'
;LDENTIEALDQHVQTAVTEVVDALAGAGSASLSMAYSAAELVDVVIRGLKGGQHTSACAYVNWPYQGCDFFAQVTNFGPQGIEGVQKIDNLRPFEEKRIAESVEKVKEDVKKGVEYADSH
;
A
#
# COMPACT_ATOMS: atom_id res chain seq x y z
N LEU A 1 8.51 -20.50 -5.79
CA LEU A 1 7.07 -20.66 -6.10
C LEU A 1 6.99 -20.81 -7.61
N ASP A 2 6.23 -21.77 -8.10
CA ASP A 2 5.92 -21.87 -9.53
C ASP A 2 5.03 -20.71 -9.97
N GLU A 3 4.97 -20.46 -11.28
CA GLU A 3 4.25 -19.32 -11.86
C GLU A 3 2.75 -19.35 -11.52
N ASN A 4 2.10 -20.51 -11.58
CA ASN A 4 0.68 -20.65 -11.28
C ASN A 4 0.38 -20.28 -9.82
N THR A 5 1.23 -20.71 -8.89
CA THR A 5 1.09 -20.33 -7.48
C THR A 5 1.30 -18.83 -7.26
N ILE A 6 2.23 -18.20 -7.99
CA ILE A 6 2.46 -16.74 -7.90
C ILE A 6 1.23 -15.97 -8.39
N GLU A 7 0.69 -16.33 -9.55
CA GLU A 7 -0.48 -15.68 -10.13
C GLU A 7 -1.72 -15.84 -9.25
N ALA A 8 -1.97 -17.05 -8.73
CA ALA A 8 -3.08 -17.30 -7.83
C ALA A 8 -2.98 -16.50 -6.53
N LEU A 9 -1.77 -16.39 -5.95
CA LEU A 9 -1.53 -15.60 -4.74
C LEU A 9 -1.71 -14.10 -5.01
N ASP A 10 -1.15 -13.57 -6.10
CA ASP A 10 -1.32 -12.16 -6.48
C ASP A 10 -2.79 -11.81 -6.69
N GLN A 11 -3.54 -12.65 -7.40
CA GLN A 11 -4.97 -12.46 -7.61
C GLN A 11 -5.73 -12.47 -6.27
N HIS A 12 -5.49 -13.47 -5.42
CA HIS A 12 -6.19 -13.60 -4.15
C HIS A 12 -5.92 -12.40 -3.21
N VAL A 13 -4.69 -11.91 -3.15
CA VAL A 13 -4.35 -10.71 -2.36
C VAL A 13 -5.11 -9.48 -2.87
N GLN A 14 -5.21 -9.31 -4.19
CA GLN A 14 -5.91 -8.18 -4.81
C GLN A 14 -7.45 -8.27 -4.64
N THR A 15 -8.00 -9.47 -4.52
CA THR A 15 -9.46 -9.70 -4.38
C THR A 15 -9.92 -9.96 -2.95
N ALA A 16 -9.02 -10.06 -1.98
CA ALA A 16 -9.36 -10.44 -0.59
C ALA A 16 -10.45 -9.57 0.04
N VAL A 17 -10.49 -8.25 -0.25
CA VAL A 17 -11.55 -7.38 0.28
C VAL A 17 -12.90 -7.69 -0.37
N THR A 18 -12.93 -7.93 -1.68
CA THR A 18 -14.15 -8.33 -2.40
C THR A 18 -14.67 -9.65 -1.86
N GLU A 19 -13.79 -10.63 -1.62
CA GLU A 19 -14.17 -11.92 -1.03
C GLU A 19 -14.81 -11.75 0.35
N VAL A 20 -14.32 -10.82 1.19
CA VAL A 20 -14.94 -10.52 2.48
C VAL A 20 -16.29 -9.83 2.32
N VAL A 21 -16.43 -8.89 1.38
CA VAL A 21 -17.72 -8.22 1.10
C VAL A 21 -18.77 -9.24 0.65
N ASP A 22 -18.38 -10.16 -0.23
CA ASP A 22 -19.25 -11.22 -0.74
C ASP A 22 -19.62 -12.20 0.39
N ALA A 23 -18.66 -12.59 1.23
CA ALA A 23 -18.91 -13.45 2.39
C ALA A 23 -19.85 -12.82 3.43
N LEU A 24 -19.83 -11.49 3.55
CA LEU A 24 -20.75 -10.73 4.39
C LEU A 24 -22.09 -10.42 3.67
N ALA A 25 -22.34 -10.99 2.49
CA ALA A 25 -23.52 -10.74 1.66
C ALA A 25 -23.80 -9.24 1.44
N GLY A 26 -22.74 -8.44 1.30
CA GLY A 26 -22.84 -6.99 1.14
C GLY A 26 -23.21 -6.22 2.42
N ALA A 27 -23.31 -6.88 3.59
CA ALA A 27 -23.66 -6.24 4.87
C ALA A 27 -22.51 -5.39 5.46
N GLY A 28 -21.35 -5.37 4.81
CA GLY A 28 -20.19 -4.58 5.22
C GLY A 28 -18.91 -5.06 4.56
N SER A 29 -17.80 -4.40 4.88
CA SER A 29 -16.45 -4.79 4.46
C SER A 29 -15.61 -5.25 5.66
N ALA A 30 -14.37 -5.64 5.39
CA ALA A 30 -13.42 -6.15 6.37
C ALA A 30 -13.16 -5.11 7.50
N SER A 31 -13.83 -5.30 8.64
CA SER A 31 -13.80 -4.32 9.75
C SER A 31 -12.74 -4.67 10.79
N LEU A 32 -12.77 -5.89 11.34
CA LEU A 32 -11.85 -6.32 12.41
C LEU A 32 -10.40 -6.45 11.92
N SER A 33 -10.20 -7.04 10.75
CA SER A 33 -8.86 -7.16 10.15
C SER A 33 -8.28 -5.80 9.78
N MET A 34 -9.10 -4.87 9.29
CA MET A 34 -8.65 -3.51 9.01
C MET A 34 -8.28 -2.76 10.31
N ALA A 35 -9.07 -2.90 11.37
CA ALA A 35 -8.76 -2.31 12.67
C ALA A 35 -7.44 -2.83 13.24
N TYR A 36 -7.18 -4.14 13.10
CA TYR A 36 -5.91 -4.75 13.49
C TYR A 36 -4.73 -4.19 12.67
N SER A 37 -4.83 -4.19 11.34
CA SER A 37 -3.78 -3.65 10.46
C SER A 37 -3.51 -2.17 10.71
N ALA A 38 -4.55 -1.38 10.98
CA ALA A 38 -4.41 0.03 11.34
C ALA A 38 -3.69 0.20 12.68
N ALA A 39 -4.01 -0.61 13.69
CA ALA A 39 -3.34 -0.58 14.98
C ALA A 39 -1.84 -0.91 14.85
N GLU A 40 -1.50 -1.92 14.06
CA GLU A 40 -0.10 -2.28 13.78
C GLU A 40 0.66 -1.14 13.09
N LEU A 41 0.07 -0.53 12.06
CA LEU A 41 0.70 0.62 11.37
C LEU A 41 0.88 1.81 12.31
N VAL A 42 -0.14 2.15 13.12
CA VAL A 42 -0.07 3.26 14.08
C VAL A 42 1.01 2.99 15.14
N ASP A 43 1.15 1.76 15.61
CA ASP A 43 2.21 1.40 16.55
C ASP A 43 3.62 1.60 15.95
N VAL A 44 3.83 1.19 14.69
CA VAL A 44 5.09 1.45 13.96
C VAL A 44 5.38 2.95 13.87
N VAL A 45 4.37 3.77 13.54
CA VAL A 45 4.52 5.23 13.46
C VAL A 45 4.85 5.83 14.82
N ILE A 46 4.15 5.43 15.90
CA ILE A 46 4.39 5.91 17.26
C ILE A 46 5.81 5.54 17.71
N ARG A 47 6.28 4.33 17.40
CA ARG A 47 7.67 3.92 17.66
C ARG A 47 8.66 4.80 16.90
N GLY A 48 8.38 5.12 15.63
CA GLY A 48 9.14 6.08 14.84
C GLY A 48 9.27 7.44 15.51
N LEU A 49 8.13 8.02 15.91
CA LEU A 49 8.08 9.32 16.57
C LEU A 49 8.86 9.37 17.89
N LYS A 50 8.95 8.24 18.60
CA LYS A 50 9.73 8.10 19.85
C LYS A 50 11.23 7.85 19.63
N GLY A 51 11.70 7.74 18.39
CA GLY A 51 13.09 7.38 18.08
C GLY A 51 13.43 5.93 18.43
N GLY A 52 12.43 5.03 18.37
CA GLY A 52 12.59 3.61 18.64
C GLY A 52 13.21 2.81 17.49
N GLN A 53 13.11 1.49 17.57
CA GLN A 53 13.54 0.56 16.52
C GLN A 53 12.32 -0.09 15.85
N HIS A 54 12.54 -0.75 14.69
CA HIS A 54 11.51 -1.41 13.88
C HIS A 54 10.40 -0.44 13.45
N THR A 55 10.80 0.69 12.88
CA THR A 55 9.93 1.81 12.54
C THR A 55 9.64 1.87 11.04
N SER A 56 9.61 0.71 10.37
CA SER A 56 9.37 0.62 8.93
C SER A 56 8.10 -0.18 8.64
N ALA A 57 7.24 0.32 7.77
CA ALA A 57 6.06 -0.38 7.28
C ALA A 57 5.71 0.04 5.85
N CYS A 58 5.03 -0.81 5.09
CA CYS A 58 4.45 -0.40 3.81
C CYS A 58 3.35 0.64 4.05
N ALA A 59 3.50 1.82 3.46
CA ALA A 59 2.53 2.90 3.56
C ALA A 59 2.39 3.61 2.21
N TYR A 60 1.18 4.08 1.93
CA TYR A 60 0.89 4.93 0.77
C TYR A 60 1.19 6.39 1.14
N VAL A 61 2.25 6.94 0.56
CA VAL A 61 2.82 8.23 0.99
C VAL A 61 3.05 9.16 -0.19
N ASN A 62 3.09 10.47 0.08
CA ASN A 62 3.53 11.47 -0.89
C ASN A 62 5.06 11.38 -1.02
N TRP A 63 5.51 10.39 -1.78
CA TRP A 63 6.89 10.17 -2.13
C TRP A 63 6.96 9.73 -3.59
N PRO A 64 7.40 10.62 -4.51
CA PRO A 64 7.30 10.35 -5.93
C PRO A 64 7.98 9.05 -6.36
N TYR A 65 7.26 8.24 -7.14
CA TYR A 65 7.78 6.99 -7.72
C TYR A 65 7.30 6.86 -9.16
N GLN A 66 8.25 6.73 -10.09
CA GLN A 66 7.99 6.53 -11.53
C GLN A 66 6.94 7.49 -12.13
N GLY A 67 6.96 8.76 -11.72
CA GLY A 67 6.06 9.80 -12.21
C GLY A 67 4.69 9.83 -11.54
N CYS A 68 4.52 9.12 -10.42
CA CYS A 68 3.34 9.22 -9.56
C CYS A 68 3.72 9.93 -8.25
N ASP A 69 2.99 10.97 -7.85
CA ASP A 69 3.29 11.76 -6.65
C ASP A 69 3.07 10.97 -5.35
N PHE A 70 2.12 10.04 -5.37
CA PHE A 70 1.81 9.16 -4.25
C PHE A 70 1.99 7.70 -4.64
N PHE A 71 2.71 6.91 -3.85
CA PHE A 71 2.89 5.48 -4.10
C PHE A 71 3.11 4.70 -2.80
N ALA A 72 2.72 3.43 -2.80
CA ALA A 72 2.92 2.55 -1.65
C ALA A 72 4.33 1.94 -1.66
N GLN A 73 5.12 2.22 -0.63
CA GLN A 73 6.49 1.72 -0.47
C GLN A 73 6.78 1.42 1.00
N VAL A 74 7.80 0.60 1.26
CA VAL A 74 8.30 0.41 2.62
C VAL A 74 8.84 1.74 3.10
N THR A 75 8.16 2.34 4.06
CA THR A 75 8.40 3.69 4.56
C THR A 75 9.04 3.59 5.94
N ASN A 76 10.12 4.34 6.14
CA ASN A 76 10.79 4.47 7.43
C ASN A 76 10.22 5.69 8.15
N PHE A 77 9.80 5.48 9.39
CA PHE A 77 9.28 6.50 10.29
C PHE A 77 10.30 6.86 11.37
N GLY A 78 10.41 8.14 11.70
CA GLY A 78 11.26 8.65 12.76
C GLY A 78 10.64 9.86 13.46
N PRO A 79 11.41 10.60 14.28
CA PRO A 79 10.89 11.69 15.11
C PRO A 79 10.19 12.82 14.35
N GLN A 80 10.46 12.96 13.04
CA GLN A 80 9.88 13.98 12.17
C GLN A 80 8.82 13.41 11.20
N GLY A 81 8.31 12.20 11.46
CA GLY A 81 7.38 11.53 10.56
C GLY A 81 8.11 10.64 9.55
N ILE A 82 7.88 10.85 8.25
CA ILE A 82 8.52 10.05 7.19
C ILE A 82 9.96 10.52 7.01
N GLU A 83 10.93 9.63 7.24
CA GLU A 83 12.35 9.93 7.05
C GLU A 83 12.88 9.42 5.70
N GLY A 84 12.16 8.50 5.08
CA GLY A 84 12.46 8.01 3.74
C GLY A 84 11.68 6.76 3.39
N VAL A 85 11.83 6.32 2.15
CA VAL A 85 11.30 5.06 1.66
C VAL A 85 12.43 4.16 1.18
N GLN A 86 12.24 2.86 1.30
CA GLN A 86 13.18 1.88 0.76
C GLN A 86 13.01 1.79 -0.75
N LYS A 87 14.14 1.62 -1.44
CA LYS A 87 14.13 1.43 -2.89
C LYS A 87 13.45 0.11 -3.23
N ILE A 88 12.61 0.13 -4.25
CA ILE A 88 12.11 -1.10 -4.89
C ILE A 88 13.19 -1.59 -5.86
N ASP A 89 13.80 -2.73 -5.55
CA ASP A 89 14.79 -3.40 -6.38
C ASP A 89 14.62 -4.93 -6.35
N ASN A 90 15.44 -5.64 -7.13
CA ASN A 90 15.49 -7.11 -7.16
C ASN A 90 14.14 -7.78 -7.49
N LEU A 91 13.35 -7.15 -8.35
CA LEU A 91 12.06 -7.65 -8.79
C LEU A 91 12.22 -8.79 -9.80
N ARG A 92 11.30 -9.75 -9.75
CA ARG A 92 11.17 -10.78 -10.79
C ARG A 92 10.38 -10.24 -11.98
N PRO A 93 10.50 -10.84 -13.18
CA PRO A 93 9.78 -10.37 -14.38
C PRO A 93 8.27 -10.20 -14.19
N PHE A 94 7.63 -11.08 -13.41
CA PHE A 94 6.22 -10.95 -13.04
C PHE A 94 5.96 -9.67 -12.23
N GLU A 95 6.77 -9.40 -11.21
CA GLU A 95 6.63 -8.24 -10.32
C GLU A 95 6.93 -6.92 -11.05
N GLU A 96 7.92 -6.91 -11.95
CA GLU A 96 8.22 -5.75 -12.81
C GLU A 96 7.00 -5.37 -13.66
N LYS A 97 6.35 -6.36 -14.30
CA LYS A 97 5.12 -6.15 -15.07
C LYS A 97 4.00 -5.60 -14.17
N ARG A 98 3.80 -6.20 -13.00
CA ARG A 98 2.75 -5.79 -12.04
C ARG A 98 2.95 -4.38 -11.52
N ILE A 99 4.19 -3.97 -11.26
CA ILE A 99 4.50 -2.60 -10.85
C ILE A 99 4.22 -1.62 -11.97
N ALA A 100 4.60 -1.92 -13.21
CA ALA A 100 4.30 -1.05 -14.35
C ALA A 100 2.78 -0.83 -14.51
N GLU A 101 1.98 -1.91 -14.43
CA GLU A 101 0.51 -1.84 -14.46
C GLU A 101 -0.04 -1.00 -13.29
N SER A 102 0.50 -1.20 -12.08
CA SER A 102 0.07 -0.50 -10.88
C SER A 102 0.39 0.99 -10.93
N VAL A 103 1.58 1.36 -11.40
CA VAL A 103 2.00 2.77 -11.52
C VAL A 103 1.06 3.54 -12.44
N GLU A 104 0.70 2.99 -13.60
CA GLU A 104 -0.21 3.66 -14.52
C GLU A 104 -1.60 3.86 -13.92
N LYS A 105 -2.15 2.83 -13.26
CA LYS A 105 -3.44 2.95 -12.55
C LYS A 105 -3.39 3.98 -11.42
N VAL A 106 -2.34 3.95 -10.60
CA VAL A 106 -2.23 4.87 -9.45
C VAL A 106 -2.07 6.31 -9.92
N LYS A 107 -1.38 6.58 -11.04
CA LYS A 107 -1.33 7.93 -11.63
C LYS A 107 -2.72 8.46 -11.95
N GLU A 108 -3.58 7.63 -12.55
CA GLU A 108 -4.96 8.01 -12.84
C GLU A 108 -5.76 8.29 -11.57
N ASP A 109 -5.63 7.44 -10.55
CA ASP A 109 -6.36 7.58 -9.29
C ASP A 109 -5.91 8.81 -8.49
N VAL A 110 -4.59 9.08 -8.46
CA VAL A 110 -4.03 10.30 -7.85
C VAL A 110 -4.55 11.54 -8.56
N LYS A 111 -4.50 11.55 -9.89
CA LYS A 111 -5.01 12.69 -10.69
C LYS A 111 -6.47 12.99 -10.36
N LYS A 112 -7.33 11.96 -10.35
CA LYS A 112 -8.76 12.12 -9.98
C LYS A 112 -8.92 12.70 -8.57
N GLY A 113 -8.13 12.23 -7.61
CA GLY A 113 -8.15 12.71 -6.24
C GLY A 113 -7.76 14.18 -6.11
N VAL A 114 -6.69 14.59 -6.80
CA VAL A 114 -6.22 15.99 -6.80
C VAL A 114 -7.23 16.90 -7.50
N GLU A 115 -7.74 16.52 -8.68
CA GLU A 115 -8.76 17.30 -9.40
C GLU A 115 -10.05 17.49 -8.57
N TYR A 116 -10.45 16.47 -7.80
CA TYR A 116 -11.57 16.59 -6.89
C TYR A 116 -11.29 17.59 -5.75
N ALA A 117 -10.10 17.54 -5.16
CA ALA A 117 -9.70 18.44 -4.09
C ALA A 117 -9.53 19.90 -4.56
N ASP A 118 -9.05 20.12 -5.77
CA ASP A 118 -8.89 21.47 -6.35
C ASP A 118 -10.23 22.11 -6.78
N SER A 119 -11.26 21.29 -6.99
CA SER A 119 -12.59 21.74 -7.43
C SER A 119 -13.56 22.05 -6.28
N HIS A 120 -13.16 21.85 -5.03
CA HIS A 120 -13.97 22.04 -3.82
C HIS A 120 -13.21 22.77 -2.72
#